data_AF-A0A1H5ZQX6-F1
#
_entry.id   AF-A0A1H5ZQX6-F1
#
_cell.length_a   1.000
_cell.length_b   1.000
_cell.length_c   1.000
_cell.angle_alpha   90.00
_cell.angle_beta   90.00
_cell.angle_gamma   90.00
#
_symmetry.space_group_name_H-M   'P 1'
#
loop_
_entity.id
_entity.type
_entity.pdbx_description
1 polymer ?
#
loop_
_entity_poly.entity_id
_entity_poly.type
_entity_poly.pdbx_seq_one_letter_code
_entity_poly.pdbx_strand_id
1 'polypeptide(L)'
;MKFTAEQLTFIKAKFNSLTSREMFDHLLVNFSFDKCYTSFRTECYANGFYKCEMRRWSAEEKKFLLDNYQTMGNVAIAEKLTKKGRIFTKKQVQKQVRLLKLKRSPENLQFILDQNKLSGIYSKANYKRWERMKNPASIINEIAVEDPAKEILITVIINDKIRLKVKPGTDVEKLKSEYISAIENNWEAGLQ
;
A
#
# COMPACT_ATOMS: atom_id res chain seq x y z
N MET A 1 -16.05 -25.04 -5.24
CA MET A 1 -15.44 -26.17 -4.53
C MET A 1 -15.88 -26.08 -3.09
N LYS A 2 -16.12 -27.21 -2.40
CA LYS A 2 -16.64 -27.21 -1.03
C LYS A 2 -15.56 -27.70 -0.08
N PHE A 3 -15.53 -27.18 1.14
CA PHE A 3 -14.70 -27.74 2.20
C PHE A 3 -15.11 -29.19 2.50
N THR A 4 -14.14 -30.02 2.88
CA THR A 4 -14.44 -31.36 3.41
C THR A 4 -15.02 -31.26 4.82
N ALA A 5 -15.68 -32.32 5.30
CA ALA A 5 -16.30 -32.34 6.62
C ALA A 5 -15.27 -32.11 7.75
N GLU A 6 -14.06 -32.67 7.60
CA GLU A 6 -12.97 -32.50 8.57
C GLU A 6 -12.48 -31.05 8.63
N GLN A 7 -12.33 -30.41 7.46
CA GLN A 7 -11.94 -29.00 7.36
C GLN A 7 -12.99 -28.09 8.00
N LEU A 8 -14.28 -28.33 7.75
CA LEU A 8 -15.38 -27.58 8.38
C LEU A 8 -15.39 -27.75 9.91
N THR A 9 -15.13 -28.96 10.39
CA THR A 9 -15.05 -29.25 11.83
C THR A 9 -13.90 -28.48 12.49
N PHE A 10 -12.72 -28.49 11.84
CA PHE A 10 -11.57 -27.72 12.28
C PHE A 10 -11.85 -26.21 12.30
N ILE A 11 -12.37 -25.66 11.19
CA ILE A 11 -12.69 -24.23 11.08
C ILE A 11 -13.67 -23.84 12.18
N LYS A 12 -14.77 -24.60 12.38
CA LYS A 12 -15.76 -24.31 13.42
C LYS A 12 -15.15 -24.29 14.82
N ALA A 13 -14.24 -25.21 15.13
CA ALA A 13 -13.58 -25.29 16.43
C ALA A 13 -12.59 -24.14 16.68
N LYS A 14 -11.89 -23.67 15.64
CA LYS A 14 -10.81 -22.68 15.76
C LYS A 14 -11.18 -21.27 15.28
N PHE A 15 -12.39 -21.07 14.76
CA PHE A 15 -12.80 -19.84 14.10
C PHE A 15 -12.60 -18.57 14.94
N ASN A 16 -12.88 -18.67 16.24
CA ASN A 16 -12.78 -17.53 17.16
C ASN A 16 -11.37 -17.35 17.72
N SER A 17 -10.54 -18.39 17.68
CA SER A 17 -9.20 -18.38 18.29
C SER A 17 -8.09 -18.00 17.32
N LEU A 18 -8.17 -18.42 16.05
CA LEU A 18 -7.13 -18.21 15.05
C LEU A 18 -7.51 -17.11 14.07
N THR A 19 -6.55 -16.34 13.59
CA THR A 19 -6.77 -15.40 12.48
C THR A 19 -7.11 -16.15 11.19
N SER A 20 -7.73 -15.46 10.22
CA SER A 20 -8.03 -16.09 8.92
C SER A 20 -6.79 -16.59 8.20
N ARG A 21 -5.63 -15.94 8.43
CA ARG A 21 -4.37 -16.34 7.81
C ARG A 21 -3.82 -17.60 8.43
N GLU A 22 -3.78 -17.68 9.76
CA GLU A 22 -3.33 -18.89 10.48
C GLU A 22 -4.22 -20.09 10.18
N MET A 23 -5.55 -19.90 10.11
CA MET A 23 -6.46 -20.98 9.70
C MET A 23 -6.15 -21.47 8.29
N PHE A 24 -5.89 -20.56 7.35
CA PHE A 24 -5.54 -20.92 5.98
C PHE A 24 -4.22 -21.69 5.91
N ASP A 25 -3.18 -21.20 6.60
CA ASP A 25 -1.87 -21.83 6.61
C ASP A 25 -1.94 -23.23 7.26
N HIS A 26 -2.75 -23.40 8.31
CA HIS A 26 -3.00 -24.71 8.92
C HIS A 26 -3.72 -25.69 7.98
N LEU A 27 -4.68 -25.22 7.18
CA LEU A 27 -5.36 -26.06 6.18
C LEU A 27 -4.40 -26.49 5.08
N LEU A 28 -3.51 -25.60 4.67
CA LEU A 28 -2.51 -25.86 3.62
C LEU A 28 -1.53 -26.97 4.06
N VAL A 29 -1.08 -26.93 5.31
CA VAL A 29 -0.13 -27.92 5.86
C VAL A 29 -0.81 -29.24 6.22
N ASN A 30 -1.95 -29.22 6.93
CA ASN A 30 -2.51 -30.42 7.56
C ASN A 30 -3.61 -31.12 6.74
N PHE A 31 -4.20 -30.43 5.76
CA PHE A 31 -5.33 -30.96 4.98
C PHE A 31 -5.04 -30.94 3.48
N SER A 32 -3.76 -30.78 3.09
CA SER A 32 -3.30 -30.67 1.70
C SER A 32 -4.16 -29.68 0.88
N PHE A 33 -4.54 -28.55 1.49
CA PHE A 33 -5.43 -27.59 0.87
C PHE A 33 -4.71 -26.82 -0.23
N ASP A 34 -5.06 -27.10 -1.49
CA ASP A 34 -4.36 -26.62 -2.69
C ASP A 34 -4.86 -25.27 -3.23
N LYS A 35 -5.77 -24.59 -2.52
CA LYS A 35 -6.42 -23.37 -3.02
C LYS A 35 -5.77 -22.10 -2.52
N CYS A 36 -5.95 -21.04 -3.30
CA CYS A 36 -5.52 -19.71 -2.91
C CYS A 36 -6.36 -19.15 -1.75
N TYR A 37 -5.77 -18.22 -1.01
CA TYR A 37 -6.38 -17.58 0.16
C TYR A 37 -7.74 -16.92 -0.13
N THR A 38 -7.91 -16.35 -1.34
CA THR A 38 -9.18 -15.73 -1.75
C THR A 38 -10.30 -16.77 -1.83
N SER A 39 -10.03 -17.94 -2.41
CA SER A 39 -11.01 -19.02 -2.51
C SER A 39 -11.41 -19.57 -1.14
N PHE A 40 -10.43 -19.74 -0.24
CA PHE A 40 -10.67 -20.08 1.16
C PHE A 40 -11.62 -19.10 1.86
N ARG A 41 -11.42 -17.79 1.68
CA ARG A 41 -12.29 -16.78 2.27
C ARG A 41 -13.71 -16.81 1.72
N THR A 42 -13.84 -16.94 0.40
CA THR A 42 -15.16 -17.05 -0.26
C THR A 42 -15.92 -18.26 0.26
N GLU A 43 -15.25 -19.40 0.42
CA GLU A 43 -15.87 -20.62 0.93
C GLU A 43 -16.21 -20.52 2.42
N CYS A 44 -15.36 -19.87 3.23
CA CYS A 44 -15.72 -19.50 4.60
C CYS A 44 -17.03 -18.71 4.66
N TYR A 45 -17.18 -17.70 3.78
CA TYR A 45 -18.40 -16.90 3.73
C TYR A 45 -19.62 -17.72 3.29
N ALA A 46 -19.46 -18.59 2.30
CA ALA A 46 -20.53 -19.49 1.86
C ALA A 46 -21.04 -20.41 2.98
N ASN A 47 -20.18 -20.78 3.93
CA ASN A 47 -20.49 -21.62 5.09
C ASN A 47 -20.85 -20.83 6.36
N GLY A 48 -21.05 -19.51 6.28
CA GLY A 48 -21.48 -18.70 7.43
C GLY A 48 -20.36 -18.23 8.36
N PHE A 49 -19.10 -18.48 8.02
CA PHE A 49 -17.95 -18.10 8.83
C PHE A 49 -17.50 -16.67 8.53
N TYR A 50 -18.07 -15.70 9.26
CA TYR A 50 -17.74 -14.28 9.13
C TYR A 50 -17.00 -13.74 10.35
N LYS A 51 -15.71 -13.40 10.20
CA LYS A 51 -14.93 -12.75 11.29
C LYS A 51 -15.30 -11.29 11.48
N CYS A 52 -15.83 -10.67 10.43
CA CYS A 52 -16.25 -9.29 10.46
C CYS A 52 -17.67 -9.22 9.93
N GLU A 53 -18.56 -8.65 10.73
CA GLU A 53 -19.88 -8.30 10.25
C GLU A 53 -19.75 -7.26 9.13
N MET A 54 -20.24 -7.62 7.94
CA MET A 54 -20.31 -6.69 6.82
C MET A 54 -21.39 -5.65 7.10
N ARG A 55 -21.00 -4.56 7.78
CA ARG A 55 -21.90 -3.44 8.07
C ARG A 55 -22.34 -2.77 6.78
N ARG A 56 -23.64 -2.82 6.50
CA ARG A 56 -24.27 -2.14 5.36
C ARG A 56 -24.47 -0.66 5.66
N TRP A 57 -24.43 0.17 4.62
CA TRP A 57 -24.83 1.57 4.73
C TRP A 57 -26.36 1.65 4.86
N SER A 58 -26.85 2.32 5.89
CA SER A 58 -28.28 2.55 6.07
C SER A 58 -28.80 3.51 4.97
N ALA A 59 -30.12 3.54 4.77
CA ALA A 59 -30.74 4.47 3.83
C ALA A 59 -30.46 5.92 4.20
N GLU A 60 -30.51 6.26 5.49
CA GLU A 60 -30.20 7.60 6.01
C GLU A 60 -28.75 8.01 5.76
N GLU A 61 -27.79 7.09 5.96
CA GLU A 61 -26.37 7.37 5.71
C GLU A 61 -26.09 7.61 4.23
N LYS A 62 -26.76 6.85 3.36
CA LYS A 62 -26.68 7.06 1.90
C LYS A 62 -27.32 8.39 1.50
N LYS A 63 -28.48 8.73 2.07
CA LYS A 63 -29.15 10.01 1.82
C LYS A 63 -28.26 11.17 2.26
N PHE A 64 -27.72 11.12 3.48
CA PHE A 64 -26.76 12.12 3.95
C PHE A 64 -25.54 12.27 3.02
N LEU A 65 -24.99 11.15 2.53
CA LEU A 65 -23.90 11.18 1.57
C LEU A 65 -24.31 11.85 0.26
N LEU A 66 -25.48 11.53 -0.30
CA LEU A 66 -25.99 12.12 -1.55
C LEU A 66 -26.25 13.62 -1.42
N ASP A 67 -26.78 14.06 -0.28
CA ASP A 67 -27.10 15.47 -0.04
C ASP A 67 -25.83 16.33 0.14
N ASN A 68 -24.74 15.75 0.66
CA ASN A 68 -23.57 16.51 1.09
C ASN A 68 -22.28 16.25 0.29
N TYR A 69 -22.21 15.26 -0.60
CA TYR A 69 -20.94 14.91 -1.23
C TYR A 69 -20.35 16.02 -2.12
N GLN A 70 -21.19 16.88 -2.69
CA GLN A 70 -20.72 17.97 -3.56
C GLN A 70 -20.02 19.07 -2.76
N THR A 71 -20.54 19.41 -1.58
CA THR A 71 -20.03 20.52 -0.75
C THR A 71 -19.01 20.07 0.28
N MET A 72 -19.11 18.83 0.77
CA MET A 72 -18.25 18.32 1.83
C MET A 72 -17.18 17.35 1.32
N GLY A 73 -15.98 17.47 1.91
CA GLY A 73 -14.90 16.50 1.71
C GLY A 73 -15.19 15.15 2.38
N ASN A 74 -14.62 14.07 1.84
CA ASN A 74 -14.80 12.72 2.37
C ASN A 74 -14.37 12.55 3.84
N VAL A 75 -13.44 13.39 4.32
CA VAL A 75 -12.99 13.39 5.72
C VAL A 75 -14.09 13.96 6.61
N ALA A 76 -14.59 15.16 6.29
CA ALA A 76 -15.67 15.80 7.04
C ALA A 76 -16.96 14.96 7.04
N ILE A 77 -17.31 14.33 5.91
CA ILE A 77 -18.45 13.41 5.83
C ILE A 77 -18.25 12.21 6.77
N ALA A 78 -17.03 11.64 6.80
CA ALA A 78 -16.73 10.52 7.67
C ALA A 78 -16.83 10.90 9.15
N GLU A 79 -16.36 12.10 9.51
CA GLU A 79 -16.48 12.63 10.88
C GLU A 79 -17.95 12.86 11.27
N LYS A 80 -18.78 13.45 10.40
CA LYS A 80 -20.21 13.69 10.67
C LYS A 80 -21.04 12.40 10.74
N LEU A 81 -20.71 11.39 9.94
CA LEU A 81 -21.36 10.09 9.98
C LEU A 81 -20.91 9.23 11.17
N THR A 82 -19.75 9.53 11.75
CA THR A 82 -19.25 8.81 12.92
C THR A 82 -20.08 9.15 14.15
N LYS A 83 -20.88 8.20 14.61
CA LYS A 83 -21.71 8.29 15.83
C LYS A 83 -21.25 7.24 16.83
N LYS A 84 -21.63 7.36 18.11
CA LYS A 84 -21.28 6.38 19.17
C LYS A 84 -21.61 4.96 18.69
N GLY A 85 -20.59 4.10 18.51
CA GLY A 85 -20.72 2.71 18.04
C GLY A 85 -20.44 2.46 16.54
N ARG A 86 -20.34 3.50 15.70
CA ARG A 86 -20.03 3.36 14.28
C ARG A 86 -19.03 4.40 13.82
N ILE A 87 -17.83 3.92 13.46
CA ILE A 87 -16.73 4.75 12.95
C ILE A 87 -16.72 4.66 11.43
N PHE A 88 -16.81 5.81 10.78
CA PHE A 88 -16.57 5.94 9.36
C PHE A 88 -15.19 6.52 9.12
N THR A 89 -14.45 5.89 8.23
CA THR A 89 -13.16 6.38 7.73
C THR A 89 -13.34 7.03 6.37
N LYS A 90 -12.42 7.94 6.02
CA LYS A 90 -12.33 8.53 4.67
C LYS A 90 -12.40 7.47 3.56
N LYS A 91 -11.73 6.33 3.74
CA LYS A 91 -11.68 5.23 2.76
C LYS A 91 -13.06 4.57 2.57
N GLN A 92 -13.83 4.39 3.65
CA GLN A 92 -15.19 3.85 3.55
C GLN A 92 -16.12 4.80 2.80
N VAL A 93 -16.08 6.09 3.11
CA VAL A 93 -16.86 7.11 2.38
C VAL A 93 -16.45 7.14 0.90
N GLN A 94 -15.15 7.16 0.61
CA GLN A 94 -14.64 7.13 -0.78
C GLN A 94 -15.10 5.87 -1.53
N LYS A 95 -15.05 4.70 -0.89
CA LYS A 95 -15.56 3.44 -1.47
C LYS A 95 -17.04 3.58 -1.82
N GLN A 96 -17.84 4.14 -0.92
CA GLN A 96 -19.28 4.30 -1.13
C GLN A 96 -19.60 5.29 -2.25
N VAL A 97 -18.92 6.44 -2.31
CA VAL A 97 -19.01 7.42 -3.40
C VAL A 97 -18.74 6.75 -4.75
N ARG A 98 -17.69 5.91 -4.83
CA ARG A 98 -17.36 5.16 -6.05
C ARG A 98 -18.43 4.13 -6.43
N LEU A 99 -18.96 3.39 -5.44
CA LEU A 99 -20.02 2.41 -5.67
C LEU A 99 -21.31 3.06 -6.18
N LEU A 100 -21.64 4.25 -5.68
CA LEU A 100 -22.78 5.05 -6.12
C LEU A 100 -22.49 5.85 -7.41
N LYS A 101 -21.29 5.72 -7.99
CA LYS A 101 -20.85 6.43 -9.21
C LYS A 101 -20.99 7.97 -9.13
N LEU A 102 -20.87 8.53 -7.93
CA LEU A 102 -20.99 9.98 -7.71
C LEU A 102 -19.70 10.69 -8.17
N LYS A 103 -19.86 11.73 -8.98
CA LYS A 103 -18.75 12.57 -9.48
C LYS A 103 -18.90 14.00 -8.97
N ARG A 104 -17.78 14.60 -8.58
CA ARG A 104 -17.70 16.02 -8.19
C ARG A 104 -17.27 16.86 -9.38
N SER A 105 -17.78 18.09 -9.47
CA SER A 105 -17.25 19.07 -10.41
C SER A 105 -15.85 19.53 -9.97
N PRO A 106 -15.02 20.04 -10.88
CA PRO A 106 -13.73 20.65 -10.55
C PRO A 106 -13.86 21.78 -9.52
N GLU A 107 -14.89 22.62 -9.65
CA GLU A 107 -15.19 23.72 -8.72
C GLU A 107 -15.44 23.21 -7.29
N ASN A 108 -16.24 22.14 -7.15
CA ASN A 108 -16.52 21.51 -5.87
C ASN A 108 -15.26 20.90 -5.25
N LEU A 109 -14.38 20.31 -6.07
CA LEU A 109 -13.10 19.81 -5.60
C LEU A 109 -12.23 20.96 -5.08
N GLN A 110 -12.14 22.07 -5.80
CA GLN A 110 -11.38 23.24 -5.39
C GLN A 110 -11.92 23.83 -4.08
N PHE A 111 -13.25 24.00 -3.98
CA PHE A 111 -13.90 24.44 -2.75
C PHE A 111 -13.56 23.54 -1.56
N ILE A 112 -13.66 22.21 -1.72
CA ILE A 112 -13.31 21.25 -0.67
C ILE A 112 -11.82 21.35 -0.29
N LEU A 113 -10.92 21.54 -1.26
CA LEU A 113 -9.50 21.72 -1.00
C LEU A 113 -9.25 22.96 -0.14
N ASP A 114 -9.89 24.08 -0.47
CA ASP A 114 -9.72 25.34 0.26
C ASP A 114 -10.31 25.25 1.67
N GLN A 115 -11.47 24.59 1.83
CA GLN A 115 -12.02 24.27 3.16
C GLN A 115 -11.06 23.41 4.01
N ASN A 116 -10.45 22.37 3.42
CA ASN A 116 -9.49 21.53 4.15
C ASN A 116 -8.20 22.27 4.54
N LYS A 117 -7.79 23.28 3.75
CA LYS A 117 -6.67 24.17 4.09
C LYS A 117 -7.04 25.03 5.29
N LEU A 118 -8.20 25.69 5.25
CA LEU A 118 -8.70 26.55 6.34
C LEU A 118 -8.86 25.77 7.65
N SER A 119 -9.34 24.52 7.58
CA SER A 119 -9.52 23.67 8.76
C SER A 119 -8.22 23.05 9.30
N GLY A 120 -7.07 23.32 8.68
CA GLY A 120 -5.77 22.79 9.11
C GLY A 120 -5.64 21.27 9.01
N ILE A 121 -6.40 20.60 8.13
CA ILE A 121 -6.30 19.14 7.97
C ILE A 121 -4.91 18.74 7.44
N TYR A 122 -4.33 19.57 6.56
CA TYR A 122 -3.03 19.29 5.94
C TYR A 122 -1.84 19.47 6.89
N SER A 123 -1.89 20.42 7.82
CA SER A 123 -0.82 20.62 8.80
C SER A 123 -0.65 19.39 9.70
N LYS A 124 -1.78 18.81 10.14
CA LYS A 124 -1.80 17.56 10.93
C LYS A 124 -1.28 16.35 10.15
N ALA A 125 -1.49 16.30 8.83
CA ALA A 125 -1.05 15.19 8.00
C ALA A 125 0.48 15.12 7.87
N ASN A 126 1.14 16.28 7.71
CA ASN A 126 2.60 16.36 7.61
C ASN A 126 3.28 15.93 8.91
N TYR A 127 2.74 16.35 10.06
CA TYR A 127 3.24 15.94 11.38
C TYR A 127 3.25 14.41 11.55
N LYS A 128 2.12 13.74 11.26
CA LYS A 128 2.02 12.27 11.38
C LYS A 128 2.92 11.52 10.41
N ARG A 129 3.23 12.09 9.24
CA ARG A 129 4.21 11.50 8.31
C ARG A 129 5.61 11.57 8.92
N TRP A 130 5.96 12.70 9.53
CA TRP A 130 7.25 12.91 10.17
C TRP A 130 7.45 12.00 11.40
N GLU A 131 6.41 11.81 12.23
CA GLU A 131 6.46 10.85 13.35
C GLU A 131 6.72 9.40 12.90
N ARG A 132 6.10 8.97 11.79
CA ARG A 132 6.38 7.62 11.24
C ARG A 132 7.81 7.48 10.78
N MET A 133 8.40 8.53 10.20
CA MET A 133 9.80 8.54 9.78
C MET A 133 10.77 8.50 10.97
N LYS A 134 10.35 8.97 12.15
CA LYS A 134 11.14 8.91 13.38
C LYS A 134 11.14 7.55 14.07
N ASN A 135 10.27 6.60 13.70
CA ASN A 135 10.21 5.30 14.37
C ASN A 135 11.31 4.37 13.83
N PRO A 136 12.44 4.16 14.56
CA PRO A 136 13.61 3.46 14.04
C PRO A 136 13.31 1.99 13.73
N ALA A 137 12.34 1.38 14.41
CA ALA A 137 11.96 -0.02 14.20
C ALA A 137 11.38 -0.30 12.79
N SER A 138 10.80 0.70 12.13
CA SER A 138 10.36 0.57 10.74
C SER A 138 11.52 0.65 9.73
N ILE A 139 12.53 1.46 10.05
CA ILE A 139 13.76 1.60 9.28
C ILE A 139 14.64 0.36 9.46
N ILE A 140 14.74 -0.18 10.68
CA ILE A 140 15.54 -1.39 10.97
C ILE A 140 14.99 -2.60 10.22
N ASN A 141 13.67 -2.75 10.06
CA ASN A 141 13.10 -3.86 9.28
C ASN A 141 13.19 -3.67 7.75
N GLU A 142 13.28 -2.43 7.24
CA GLU A 142 13.58 -2.17 5.82
C GLU A 142 15.07 -2.30 5.50
N ILE A 143 15.96 -2.07 6.48
CA ILE A 143 17.41 -2.33 6.35
C ILE A 143 17.73 -3.82 6.58
N ALA A 144 16.97 -4.54 7.42
CA ALA A 144 17.23 -5.95 7.72
C ALA A 144 16.76 -6.95 6.65
N VAL A 145 16.21 -6.47 5.52
CA VAL A 145 16.12 -7.26 4.28
C VAL A 145 17.10 -6.67 3.27
N GLU A 146 18.37 -6.54 3.68
CA GLU A 146 19.46 -6.50 2.72
C GLU A 146 19.52 -7.87 2.05
N ASP A 147 18.92 -7.92 0.87
CA ASP A 147 19.14 -8.98 -0.10
C ASP A 147 20.66 -9.25 -0.18
N PRO A 148 21.16 -10.43 0.23
CA PRO A 148 22.60 -10.71 0.27
C PRO A 148 23.24 -10.65 -1.13
N ALA A 149 22.43 -10.54 -2.19
CA ALA A 149 22.85 -10.33 -3.56
C ALA A 149 23.00 -8.85 -3.96
N LYS A 150 22.75 -7.89 -3.06
CA LYS A 150 22.87 -6.47 -3.40
C LYS A 150 24.34 -6.07 -3.47
N GLU A 151 24.92 -6.21 -4.65
CA GLU A 151 26.30 -5.86 -4.94
C GLU A 151 26.62 -4.45 -4.43
N ILE A 152 27.56 -4.35 -3.49
CA ILE A 152 28.12 -3.08 -3.05
C ILE A 152 28.79 -2.47 -4.28
N LEU A 153 28.30 -1.33 -4.76
CA LEU A 153 28.89 -0.59 -5.88
C LEU A 153 29.48 0.72 -5.36
N ILE A 154 30.74 0.97 -5.67
CA ILE A 154 31.45 2.22 -5.39
C ILE A 154 31.24 3.17 -6.56
N THR A 155 30.93 4.43 -6.30
CA THR A 155 30.85 5.45 -7.35
C THR A 155 32.22 6.09 -7.57
N VAL A 156 32.82 5.88 -8.74
CA VAL A 156 34.07 6.50 -9.18
C VAL A 156 33.74 7.68 -10.08
N ILE A 157 34.31 8.84 -9.77
CA ILE A 157 34.18 10.05 -10.57
C ILE A 157 35.40 10.11 -11.49
N ILE A 158 35.18 10.06 -12.80
CA ILE A 158 36.26 10.19 -13.80
C ILE A 158 36.49 11.67 -14.11
N ASN A 159 35.41 12.44 -14.27
CA ASN A 159 35.41 13.89 -14.41
C ASN A 159 34.08 14.48 -13.95
N ASP A 160 33.92 15.81 -14.01
CA ASP A 160 32.72 16.52 -13.53
C ASP A 160 31.41 16.04 -14.15
N LYS A 161 31.47 15.43 -15.33
CA LYS A 161 30.30 14.97 -16.09
C LYS A 161 30.06 13.46 -16.01
N ILE A 162 31.07 12.66 -15.66
CA ILE A 162 31.01 11.19 -15.76
C ILE A 162 31.27 10.54 -14.40
N ARG A 163 30.27 9.75 -13.98
CA ARG A 163 30.27 8.97 -12.75
C ARG A 163 29.97 7.51 -13.09
N LEU A 164 30.85 6.60 -12.71
CA LEU A 164 30.69 5.16 -12.92
C LEU A 164 30.46 4.45 -11.60
N LYS A 165 29.57 3.44 -11.59
CA LYS A 165 29.38 2.54 -10.45
C LYS A 165 30.13 1.24 -10.71
N VAL A 166 31.13 0.94 -9.87
CA VAL A 166 32.04 -0.20 -10.06
C VAL A 166 32.07 -1.09 -8.82
N LYS A 167 32.42 -2.36 -9.00
CA LYS A 167 32.57 -3.30 -7.89
C LYS A 167 33.83 -2.98 -7.07
N PRO A 168 33.82 -3.15 -5.73
CA PRO A 168 35.02 -3.10 -4.91
C PRO A 168 36.11 -4.03 -5.46
N GLY A 169 37.35 -3.54 -5.51
CA GLY A 169 38.49 -4.29 -6.07
C GLY A 169 38.70 -4.12 -7.58
N THR A 170 37.84 -3.37 -8.27
CA THR A 170 38.10 -3.00 -9.68
C THR A 170 39.24 -1.99 -9.74
N ASP A 171 40.22 -2.22 -10.62
CA ASP A 171 41.33 -1.30 -10.86
C ASP A 171 40.84 0.00 -11.51
N VAL A 172 40.83 1.07 -10.73
CA VAL A 172 40.33 2.38 -11.13
C VAL A 172 41.23 3.04 -12.17
N GLU A 173 42.54 2.79 -12.13
CA GLU A 173 43.47 3.41 -13.08
C GLU A 173 43.31 2.80 -14.46
N LYS A 174 43.16 1.47 -14.53
CA LYS A 174 42.86 0.76 -15.76
C LYS A 174 41.53 1.22 -16.38
N LEU A 175 40.48 1.40 -15.57
CA LEU A 175 39.20 1.91 -16.07
C LEU A 175 39.30 3.34 -16.61
N LYS A 176 40.11 4.19 -15.97
CA LYS A 176 40.34 5.56 -16.43
C LYS A 176 41.09 5.57 -17.77
N SER A 177 42.13 4.74 -17.93
CA SER A 177 42.89 4.68 -19.18
C SER A 177 42.04 4.12 -20.33
N GLU A 178 41.30 3.03 -20.11
CA GLU A 178 40.36 2.48 -21.10
C GLU A 178 39.32 3.52 -21.55
N TYR A 179 38.80 4.31 -20.60
CA TYR A 179 37.82 5.34 -20.90
C TYR A 179 38.40 6.50 -21.71
N ILE A 180 39.62 6.95 -21.37
CA ILE A 180 40.32 8.00 -22.12
C ILE A 180 40.58 7.53 -23.56
N SER A 181 41.12 6.32 -23.75
CA SER A 181 41.38 5.77 -25.09
C SER A 181 40.08 5.58 -25.90
N ALA A 182 38.96 5.24 -25.26
CA ALA A 182 37.67 5.15 -25.93
C ALA A 182 37.13 6.52 -26.40
N ILE A 183 37.44 7.60 -25.69
CA ILE A 183 37.10 8.96 -26.13
C ILE A 183 37.97 9.36 -27.32
N GLU A 184 39.28 9.13 -27.24
CA GLU A 184 40.24 9.46 -28.31
C GLU A 184 39.86 8.75 -29.61
N ASN A 185 39.57 7.44 -29.56
CA ASN A 185 39.16 6.66 -30.73
C ASN A 185 37.80 7.11 -31.32
N ASN A 186 36.83 7.50 -30.48
CA ASN A 186 35.54 7.99 -30.97
C ASN A 186 35.62 9.41 -31.55
N TRP A 187 36.57 10.23 -31.09
CA TRP A 187 36.80 11.56 -31.62
C TRP A 187 37.39 11.51 -33.03
N GLU A 188 38.31 10.57 -33.29
CA GLU A 188 38.89 10.34 -34.63
C GLU A 188 37.85 9.81 -35.63
N ALA A 189 36.94 8.94 -35.19
CA ALA A 189 35.87 8.39 -36.03
C ALA A 189 34.78 9.40 -36.43
N GLY A 190 34.64 10.52 -35.70
CA GLY A 190 33.67 11.57 -35.97
C GLY A 190 34.17 12.71 -36.86
N LEU A 191 35.44 12.69 -37.26
CA LEU A 191 36.10 13.72 -38.07
C LEU A 191 36.34 13.32 -39.54
N GLN A 192 35.92 12.11 -39.94
CA GLN A 192 35.87 11.64 -41.33
C GLN A 192 34.48 11.83 -41.92
#